data_AF-A0A8J9X5Q2-F1
#
_entry.id   AF-A0A8J9X5Q2-F1
#
_cell.length_a   1.000
_cell.length_b   1.000
_cell.length_c   1.000
_cell.angle_alpha   90.00
_cell.angle_beta   90.00
_cell.angle_gamma   90.00
#
_symmetry.space_group_name_H-M   'P 1'
#
loop_
_entity.id
_entity.type
_entity.pdbx_description
1 polymer ?
#
loop_
_entity_poly.entity_id
_entity_poly.type
_entity_poly.pdbx_seq_one_letter_code
_entity_poly.pdbx_strand_id
1 'polypeptide(L)'
;KADFLQTISSRNGGALWLGEHHNSVKDHNLQVDILRQVHQLRQATGSPTAVGLEQVQIKFQPVLNDYLAGKISAAEMRQRVEWDTRWMWPFEVYEPVFATAKELRMPLVALNVNSEDLVLVEKGGLPGLPSERLRQYISDA
;
A
#
# COMPACT_ATOMS: atom_id res chain seq x y z
N LYS A 1 -11.79 -6.79 -22.73
CA LYS A 1 -11.26 -6.83 -21.33
C LYS A 1 -9.74 -7.00 -21.27
N ALA A 2 -9.10 -7.83 -22.11
CA ALA A 2 -7.63 -7.97 -22.17
C ALA A 2 -6.86 -6.67 -22.54
N ASP A 3 -7.56 -5.65 -23.04
CA ASP A 3 -6.95 -4.42 -23.55
C ASP A 3 -6.65 -3.35 -22.47
N PHE A 4 -7.37 -3.35 -21.34
CA PHE A 4 -7.22 -2.28 -20.34
C PHE A 4 -5.86 -2.34 -19.64
N LEU A 5 -5.51 -3.49 -19.06
CA LEU A 5 -4.23 -3.66 -18.34
C LEU A 5 -3.03 -3.48 -19.28
N GLN A 6 -3.15 -3.93 -20.54
CA GLN A 6 -2.16 -3.68 -21.58
C GLN A 6 -1.97 -2.18 -21.83
N THR A 7 -3.08 -1.46 -22.03
CA THR A 7 -3.08 -0.01 -22.31
C THR A 7 -2.50 0.81 -21.17
N ILE A 8 -2.81 0.49 -19.91
CA ILE A 8 -2.24 1.25 -18.78
C ILE A 8 -0.77 0.87 -18.52
N SER A 9 -0.38 -0.37 -18.82
CA SER A 9 0.99 -0.85 -18.58
C SER A 9 1.98 -0.40 -19.64
N SER A 10 1.51 -0.01 -20.83
CA SER A 10 2.35 0.58 -21.89
C SER A 10 2.68 2.06 -21.66
N ARG A 11 2.04 2.72 -20.69
CA ARG A 11 2.32 4.12 -20.34
C ARG A 11 3.60 4.25 -19.51
N ASN A 12 4.41 5.26 -19.81
CA ASN A 12 5.68 5.54 -19.11
C ASN A 12 5.53 5.82 -17.60
N GLY A 13 4.34 6.15 -17.13
CA GLY A 13 4.06 6.38 -15.72
C GLY A 13 2.56 6.57 -15.46
N GLY A 14 2.19 6.62 -14.17
CA GLY A 14 0.81 6.81 -13.72
C GLY A 14 0.50 5.99 -12.48
N ALA A 15 -0.75 6.09 -12.02
CA ALA A 15 -1.30 5.33 -10.91
C ALA A 15 -2.55 4.56 -11.35
N LEU A 16 -2.72 3.35 -10.83
CA LEU A 16 -3.95 2.56 -10.93
C LEU A 16 -4.53 2.43 -9.52
N TRP A 17 -5.76 2.89 -9.35
CA TRP A 17 -6.46 2.82 -8.07
C TRP A 17 -7.39 1.60 -8.07
N LEU A 18 -7.21 0.71 -7.11
CA LEU A 18 -7.98 -0.52 -6.96
C LEU A 18 -8.87 -0.40 -5.72
N GLY A 19 -10.11 0.04 -5.90
CA GLY A 19 -11.09 0.05 -4.82
C GLY A 19 -11.50 -1.36 -4.41
N GLU A 20 -11.80 -1.55 -3.13
CA GLU A 20 -12.19 -2.83 -2.53
C GLU A 20 -13.26 -2.65 -1.46
N HIS A 21 -13.93 -3.74 -1.12
CA HIS A 21 -14.54 -3.91 0.19
C HIS A 21 -13.51 -4.62 1.08
N HIS A 22 -13.14 -4.01 2.21
CA HIS A 22 -12.03 -4.45 3.04
C HIS A 22 -12.13 -5.88 3.63
N ASN A 23 -13.32 -6.47 3.63
CA ASN A 23 -13.53 -7.86 4.07
C ASN A 23 -13.80 -8.82 2.90
N SER A 24 -13.68 -8.37 1.66
CA SER A 24 -13.92 -9.17 0.47
C SER A 24 -12.65 -9.87 0.03
N VAL A 25 -12.51 -11.14 0.41
CA VAL A 25 -11.45 -12.04 -0.11
C VAL A 25 -11.42 -12.04 -1.64
N LYS A 26 -12.58 -11.91 -2.30
CA LYS A 26 -12.67 -11.86 -3.76
C LYS A 26 -12.01 -10.60 -4.34
N ASP A 27 -12.15 -9.46 -3.67
CA ASP A 27 -11.57 -8.20 -4.13
C ASP A 27 -10.04 -8.27 -3.98
N HIS A 28 -9.53 -8.80 -2.86
CA HIS A 28 -8.09 -8.99 -2.66
C HIS A 28 -7.47 -10.01 -3.63
N ASN A 29 -8.17 -11.11 -3.93
CA ASN A 29 -7.72 -12.05 -4.95
C ASN A 29 -7.63 -11.40 -6.35
N LEU A 30 -8.62 -10.56 -6.70
CA LEU A 30 -8.56 -9.79 -7.94
C LEU A 30 -7.38 -8.80 -7.94
N GLN A 31 -7.08 -8.15 -6.82
CA GLN A 31 -5.89 -7.29 -6.69
C GLN A 31 -4.60 -8.10 -6.94
N VAL A 32 -4.47 -9.30 -6.36
CA VAL A 32 -3.33 -10.21 -6.62
C VAL A 32 -3.20 -10.53 -8.11
N ASP A 33 -4.29 -10.87 -8.79
CA ASP A 33 -4.29 -11.16 -10.23
C ASP A 33 -3.87 -9.94 -11.07
N ILE A 34 -4.33 -8.75 -10.68
CA ILE A 34 -3.96 -7.49 -11.34
C ILE A 34 -2.48 -7.19 -11.11
N LEU A 35 -1.97 -7.34 -9.90
CA LEU A 35 -0.55 -7.11 -9.58
C LEU A 35 0.35 -8.00 -10.44
N ARG A 36 0.05 -9.30 -10.54
CA ARG A 36 0.81 -10.24 -11.38
C ARG A 36 0.79 -9.84 -12.85
N GLN A 37 -0.38 -9.52 -13.39
CA GLN A 37 -0.51 -9.12 -14.78
C GLN A 37 0.21 -7.80 -15.08
N VAL A 38 0.01 -6.77 -14.27
CA VAL A 38 0.70 -5.47 -14.44
C VAL A 38 2.21 -5.64 -14.33
N HIS A 39 2.69 -6.40 -13.35
CA HIS A 39 4.11 -6.70 -13.19
C HIS A 39 4.69 -7.39 -14.44
N GLN A 40 4.03 -8.44 -14.93
CA GLN A 40 4.45 -9.15 -16.15
C GLN A 40 4.52 -8.22 -17.37
N LEU A 41 3.48 -7.40 -17.58
CA LEU A 41 3.43 -6.45 -18.70
C LEU A 41 4.49 -5.36 -18.61
N ARG A 42 4.81 -4.91 -17.39
CA ARG A 42 5.82 -3.87 -17.12
C ARG A 42 7.25 -4.40 -17.18
N GLN A 43 7.48 -5.68 -16.88
CA GLN A 43 8.79 -6.31 -17.06
C GLN A 43 9.26 -6.21 -18.52
N ALA A 44 8.36 -6.39 -19.49
CA ALA A 44 8.68 -6.27 -20.92
C ALA A 44 9.17 -4.87 -21.33
N THR A 45 8.81 -3.82 -20.58
CA THR A 45 9.22 -2.44 -20.86
C THR A 45 10.31 -1.93 -19.91
N GLY A 46 10.72 -2.73 -18.92
CA GLY A 46 11.67 -2.30 -17.89
C GLY A 46 11.15 -1.20 -16.96
N SER A 47 9.85 -0.90 -17.01
CA SER A 47 9.24 0.15 -16.18
C SER A 47 9.03 -0.35 -14.75
N PRO A 48 9.60 0.29 -13.72
CA PRO A 48 9.38 -0.14 -12.34
C PRO A 48 7.92 0.06 -11.92
N THR A 49 7.46 -0.76 -10.98
CA THR A 49 6.13 -0.71 -10.38
C THR A 49 6.23 -0.89 -8.87
N ALA A 50 5.30 -0.29 -8.12
CA ALA A 50 5.18 -0.42 -6.68
C ALA A 50 3.70 -0.57 -6.29
N VAL A 51 3.44 -1.08 -5.09
CA VAL A 51 2.09 -1.25 -4.53
C VAL A 51 1.90 -0.28 -3.37
N GLY A 52 0.95 0.64 -3.51
CA GLY A 52 0.53 1.53 -2.45
C GLY A 52 -0.49 0.86 -1.53
N LEU A 53 -0.35 1.07 -0.21
CA LEU A 53 -1.15 0.41 0.82
C LEU A 53 -1.84 1.44 1.71
N GLU A 54 -3.17 1.55 1.58
CA GLU A 54 -4.02 2.40 2.42
C GLU A 54 -4.04 1.95 3.89
N GLN A 55 -3.94 0.65 4.12
CA GLN A 55 -4.02 0.06 5.44
C GLN A 55 -2.76 0.25 6.30
N VAL A 56 -1.67 0.78 5.72
CA VAL A 56 -0.39 0.97 6.41
C VAL A 56 -0.03 2.45 6.49
N GLN A 57 0.23 2.93 7.71
CA GLN A 57 0.58 4.32 7.99
C GLN A 57 2.03 4.62 7.62
N ILE A 58 2.32 5.83 7.13
CA ILE A 58 3.64 6.20 6.61
C ILE A 58 4.79 5.93 7.59
N LYS A 59 4.56 6.06 8.91
CA LYS A 59 5.57 5.81 9.94
C LYS A 59 6.08 4.36 9.95
N PHE A 60 5.33 3.43 9.36
CA PHE A 60 5.67 2.01 9.29
C PHE A 60 6.38 1.60 7.99
N GLN A 61 6.75 2.53 7.11
CA GLN A 61 7.53 2.22 5.91
C GLN A 61 8.80 1.39 6.19
N PRO A 62 9.58 1.63 7.27
CA PRO A 62 10.73 0.78 7.59
C PRO A 62 10.37 -0.68 7.85
N VAL A 63 9.18 -0.95 8.41
CA VAL A 63 8.69 -2.31 8.68
C VAL A 63 8.38 -3.05 7.37
N LEU A 64 7.74 -2.38 6.42
CA LEU A 64 7.51 -2.93 5.08
C LEU A 64 8.83 -3.28 4.38
N ASN A 65 9.83 -2.40 4.51
CA ASN A 65 11.15 -2.62 3.93
C ASN A 65 11.85 -3.85 4.54
N ASP A 66 11.78 -4.01 5.87
CA ASP A 66 12.33 -5.19 6.55
C ASP A 66 11.62 -6.49 6.10
N TYR A 67 10.30 -6.45 5.93
CA TYR A 67 9.52 -7.60 5.45
C TYR A 67 9.92 -8.00 4.03
N LEU A 68 10.02 -7.02 3.12
CA LEU A 68 10.46 -7.25 1.73
C LEU A 68 11.89 -7.77 1.65
N ALA A 69 12.78 -7.28 2.54
CA ALA A 69 14.16 -7.76 2.65
C ALA A 69 14.28 -9.16 3.30
N GLY A 70 13.17 -9.76 3.74
CA GLY A 70 13.17 -11.06 4.40
C GLY A 70 13.73 -11.07 5.82
N LYS A 71 13.91 -9.89 6.43
CA LYS A 71 14.41 -9.76 7.80
C LYS A 71 13.35 -10.09 8.86
N ILE A 72 12.08 -9.93 8.49
CA ILE A 72 10.93 -10.29 9.33
C ILE A 72 9.91 -11.10 8.53
N SER A 73 9.17 -11.95 9.23
CA SER A 73 8.02 -12.70 8.76
C SER A 73 6.79 -11.82 8.57
N ALA A 74 5.75 -12.34 7.92
CA ALA A 74 4.47 -11.65 7.78
C ALA A 74 3.78 -11.45 9.15
N ALA A 75 3.92 -12.42 10.07
CA ALA A 75 3.40 -12.32 11.44
C ALA A 75 4.08 -11.20 12.23
N GLU A 76 5.41 -11.07 12.15
CA GLU A 76 6.14 -9.96 12.76
C GLU A 76 5.79 -8.62 12.10
N MET A 77 5.59 -8.59 10.77
CA MET A 77 5.13 -7.40 10.08
C MET A 77 3.76 -6.95 10.63
N ARG A 78 2.77 -7.85 10.71
CA ARG A 78 1.43 -7.57 11.29
C ARG A 78 1.54 -6.91 12.67
N GLN A 79 2.38 -7.46 13.55
CA GLN A 79 2.59 -6.91 14.89
C GLN A 79 3.26 -5.53 14.85
N ARG A 80 4.35 -5.38 14.07
CA ARG A 80 5.16 -4.15 14.02
C ARG A 80 4.48 -2.98 13.30
N VAL A 81 3.53 -3.24 12.40
CA VAL A 81 2.67 -2.20 11.82
C VAL A 81 1.45 -1.90 12.69
N GLU A 82 1.34 -2.55 13.84
CA GLU A 82 0.23 -2.42 14.79
C GLU A 82 -1.13 -2.70 14.12
N TRP A 83 -1.17 -3.75 13.28
CA TRP A 83 -2.32 -4.03 12.43
C TRP A 83 -3.64 -4.10 13.21
N ASP A 84 -3.66 -4.91 14.27
CA ASP A 84 -4.88 -5.22 15.02
C ASP A 84 -5.46 -4.02 15.79
N THR A 85 -4.71 -2.92 15.93
CA THR A 85 -5.18 -1.69 16.57
C THR A 85 -5.45 -0.57 15.57
N ARG A 86 -4.84 -0.61 14.38
CA ARG A 86 -4.89 0.47 13.38
C ARG A 86 -5.72 0.14 12.15
N TRP A 87 -5.94 -1.13 11.87
CA TRP A 87 -6.77 -1.60 10.77
C TRP A 87 -7.80 -2.59 11.30
N MET A 88 -9.08 -2.26 11.11
CA MET A 88 -10.20 -3.03 11.68
C MET A 88 -10.35 -4.42 11.04
N TRP A 89 -9.77 -4.62 9.87
CA TRP A 89 -10.03 -5.78 9.02
C TRP A 89 -8.99 -6.87 9.22
N PRO A 90 -9.35 -8.16 9.05
CA PRO A 90 -8.43 -9.27 9.28
C PRO A 90 -7.14 -9.14 8.44
N PHE A 91 -5.98 -9.42 9.03
CA PHE A 91 -4.71 -9.35 8.30
C PHE A 91 -4.65 -10.38 7.17
N GLU A 92 -5.26 -11.53 7.40
CA GLU A 92 -5.20 -12.73 6.56
C GLU A 92 -5.82 -12.48 5.18
N VAL A 93 -6.77 -11.55 5.06
CA VAL A 93 -7.36 -11.22 3.75
C VAL A 93 -6.43 -10.37 2.88
N TYR A 94 -5.49 -9.64 3.50
CA TYR A 94 -4.48 -8.82 2.82
C TYR A 94 -3.13 -9.55 2.63
N GLU A 95 -2.85 -10.58 3.41
CA GLU A 95 -1.60 -11.34 3.34
C GLU A 95 -1.23 -11.79 1.92
N PRO A 96 -2.15 -12.28 1.07
CA PRO A 96 -1.84 -12.63 -0.33
C PRO A 96 -1.30 -11.46 -1.15
N VAL A 97 -1.74 -10.23 -0.89
CA VAL A 97 -1.25 -9.02 -1.56
C VAL A 97 0.20 -8.73 -1.14
N PHE A 98 0.48 -8.78 0.17
CA PHE A 98 1.84 -8.58 0.69
C PHE A 98 2.80 -9.67 0.22
N ALA A 99 2.36 -10.93 0.23
CA ALA A 99 3.15 -12.07 -0.24
C ALA A 99 3.45 -11.95 -1.74
N THR A 100 2.45 -11.59 -2.56
CA THR A 100 2.64 -11.40 -4.01
C THR A 100 3.60 -10.26 -4.30
N ALA A 101 3.50 -9.12 -3.62
CA ALA A 101 4.44 -8.02 -3.80
C ALA A 101 5.89 -8.44 -3.45
N LYS A 102 6.07 -9.19 -2.35
CA LYS A 102 7.38 -9.72 -1.95
C LYS A 102 7.94 -10.71 -2.97
N GLU A 103 7.12 -11.66 -3.43
CA GLU A 103 7.49 -12.64 -4.47
C GLU A 103 7.97 -11.96 -5.75
N LEU A 104 7.23 -10.96 -6.21
CA LEU A 104 7.52 -10.20 -7.43
C LEU A 104 8.57 -9.09 -7.22
N ARG A 105 9.10 -8.95 -6.00
CA ARG A 105 10.03 -7.86 -5.61
C ARG A 105 9.49 -6.47 -5.94
N MET A 106 8.17 -6.29 -5.85
CA MET A 106 7.54 -4.99 -5.97
C MET A 106 7.66 -4.25 -4.63
N PRO A 107 8.17 -3.01 -4.62
CA PRO A 107 8.15 -2.18 -3.42
C PRO A 107 6.73 -2.01 -2.88
N LEU A 108 6.59 -2.07 -1.57
CA LEU A 108 5.37 -1.71 -0.83
C LEU A 108 5.54 -0.30 -0.31
N VAL A 109 4.55 0.56 -0.52
CA VAL A 109 4.55 1.95 -0.09
C VAL A 109 3.40 2.18 0.88
N ALA A 110 3.71 2.57 2.10
CA ALA A 110 2.71 2.97 3.09
C ALA A 110 2.10 4.31 2.69
N LEU A 111 0.78 4.38 2.58
CA LEU A 111 0.10 5.58 2.09
C LEU A 111 -0.68 6.32 3.17
N ASN A 112 -1.03 5.68 4.29
CA ASN A 112 -1.95 6.29 5.23
C ASN A 112 -1.28 7.30 6.14
N VAL A 113 -2.06 8.29 6.58
CA VAL A 113 -1.64 9.21 7.63
C VAL A 113 -1.52 8.49 8.97
N ASN A 114 -0.72 9.04 9.89
CA ASN A 114 -0.68 8.52 11.25
C ASN A 114 -2.04 8.76 11.93
N SER A 115 -2.59 7.76 12.63
CA SER A 115 -3.88 7.92 13.34
C SER A 115 -3.87 9.11 14.31
N GLU A 116 -2.72 9.38 14.92
CA GLU A 116 -2.53 10.49 15.85
C GLU A 116 -2.62 11.86 15.17
N ASP A 117 -2.36 11.93 13.86
CA ASP A 117 -2.55 13.14 13.04
C ASP A 117 -3.99 13.26 12.53
N LEU A 118 -4.56 12.14 12.09
CA LEU A 118 -5.94 12.08 11.62
C LEU A 118 -6.91 12.65 12.68
N VAL A 119 -6.76 12.25 13.94
CA VAL A 119 -7.61 12.73 15.04
C VAL A 119 -7.54 14.25 15.23
N LEU A 120 -6.39 14.89 14.98
CA LEU A 120 -6.26 16.34 15.07
C LEU A 120 -7.03 17.02 13.94
N VAL A 121 -6.93 16.47 12.73
CA VAL A 121 -7.62 16.98 11.54
C VAL A 121 -9.12 16.76 11.63
N GLU A 122 -9.59 15.61 12.14
CA GLU A 122 -11.01 15.32 12.34
C GLU A 122 -11.67 16.32 13.31
N LYS A 123 -10.94 16.75 14.35
CA LYS A 123 -11.46 17.67 15.37
C LYS A 123 -11.34 19.14 14.98
N GLY A 124 -10.23 19.52 14.35
CA GLY A 124 -9.86 20.92 14.13
C GLY A 124 -9.73 21.33 12.65
N GLY A 125 -10.02 20.43 11.72
CA GLY A 125 -9.66 20.60 10.31
C GLY A 125 -8.15 20.59 10.09
N LEU A 126 -7.71 20.84 8.85
CA LEU A 126 -6.29 20.93 8.51
C LEU A 126 -5.49 21.91 9.38
N PRO A 127 -6.02 23.09 9.80
CA PRO A 127 -5.33 23.98 10.73
C PRO A 127 -5.06 23.38 12.12
N GLY A 128 -5.77 22.32 12.50
CA GLY A 128 -5.54 21.58 13.74
C GLY A 128 -4.26 20.74 13.72
N LEU A 129 -3.67 20.51 12.54
CA LEU A 129 -2.43 19.76 12.38
C LEU A 129 -1.22 20.74 12.41
N PRO A 130 -0.25 20.56 13.33
CA PRO A 130 0.95 21.40 13.35
C PRO A 130 1.71 21.32 12.02
N SER A 131 2.19 22.46 11.51
CA SER A 131 2.85 22.55 10.20
C SER A 131 4.07 21.61 10.07
N GLU A 132 4.78 21.34 11.17
CA GLU A 132 5.88 20.37 11.19
C GLU A 132 5.43 18.94 10.87
N ARG A 133 4.25 18.55 11.35
CA ARG A 133 3.65 17.24 11.05
C ARG A 133 3.03 17.22 9.66
N LEU A 134 2.45 18.34 9.20
CA LEU A 134 1.91 18.46 7.84
C LEU A 134 2.97 18.20 6.76
N ARG A 135 4.21 18.69 6.97
CA ARG A 135 5.35 18.45 6.06
C ARG A 135 5.74 16.98 5.89
N GLN A 136 5.26 16.09 6.76
CA GLN A 136 5.46 14.64 6.61
C GLN A 136 4.58 14.06 5.49
N TYR A 137 3.48 14.73 5.16
CA TYR A 137 2.47 14.27 4.19
C TYR A 137 2.49 15.08 2.89
N ILE A 138 2.76 16.38 3.01
CA ILE A 138 2.77 17.32 1.89
C ILE A 138 4.14 17.99 1.87
N SER A 139 4.98 17.58 0.92
CA SER A 139 6.38 18.00 0.85
C SER A 139 6.58 19.48 0.53
N ASP A 140 5.57 20.13 -0.05
CA ASP A 140 5.54 21.53 -0.44
C ASP A 140 4.64 22.41 0.46
N ALA A 141 4.27 21.90 1.64
CA ALA A 141 3.50 22.62 2.66
C ALA A 141 4.33 23.49 3.62
#